data_AF-A0A7Y4TGN5-F1
#
_entry.id   AF-A0A7Y4TGN5-F1
#
_cell.length_a   1.000
_cell.length_b   1.000
_cell.length_c   1.000
_cell.angle_alpha   90.00
_cell.angle_beta   90.00
_cell.angle_gamma   90.00
#
_symmetry.space_group_name_H-M   'P 1'
#
loop_
_entity.id
_entity.type
_entity.pdbx_description
1 polymer ?
#
loop_
_entity_poly.entity_id
_entity_poly.type
_entity_poly.pdbx_seq_one_letter_code
_entity_poly.pdbx_strand_id
1 'polypeptide(L)'
;MSQHRHDEWGTRVGVILAVAGSAVGLGNFLRFPGQAAANGGGAFMIPYFCALLLLGIPVGWVEWTLARHAGRHGFHSAPGVLGVAGGGSFFRHLGAIGVLIPLVVSFYYVFIEAWCLGYTFYYLTGGVGIDAAAPIADQNAASGAF
;
A
#
# COMPACT_ATOMS: atom_id res chain seq x y z
N MET A 1 14.67 23.76 29.71
CA MET A 1 13.73 22.76 29.15
C MET A 1 13.81 22.85 27.64
N SER A 2 14.48 21.91 26.99
CA SER A 2 14.52 21.85 25.52
C SER A 2 13.14 21.44 25.02
N GLN A 3 12.40 22.39 24.46
CA GLN A 3 11.13 22.13 23.79
C GLN A 3 11.44 21.29 22.55
N HIS A 4 11.19 19.97 22.62
CA HIS A 4 11.19 19.13 21.44
C HIS A 4 10.02 19.56 20.57
N ARG A 5 10.30 20.42 19.58
CA ARG A 5 9.32 20.82 18.57
C ARG A 5 9.02 19.59 17.75
N HIS A 6 7.81 19.04 17.89
CA HIS A 6 7.36 17.93 17.07
C HIS A 6 7.15 18.42 15.64
N ASP A 7 7.55 17.63 14.66
CA ASP A 7 7.29 17.93 13.25
C ASP A 7 5.79 17.78 12.98
N GLU A 8 5.18 18.86 12.52
CA GLU A 8 3.76 18.93 12.16
C GLU A 8 3.59 18.97 10.64
N TRP A 9 2.46 18.45 10.17
CA TRP A 9 2.10 18.52 8.77
C TRP A 9 1.78 19.96 8.35
N GLY A 10 2.40 20.43 7.27
CA GLY A 10 2.21 21.80 6.79
C GLY A 10 0.78 22.11 6.32
N THR A 11 0.06 21.13 5.77
CA THR A 11 -1.36 21.31 5.36
C THR A 11 -2.18 20.02 5.52
N ARG A 12 -3.50 20.17 5.73
CA ARG A 12 -4.44 19.04 5.79
C ARG A 12 -4.50 18.26 4.47
N VAL A 13 -4.44 18.98 3.35
CA VAL A 13 -4.43 18.37 2.01
C VAL A 13 -3.17 17.51 1.84
N GLY A 14 -2.01 17.97 2.30
CA GLY A 14 -0.79 17.19 2.29
C GLY A 14 -0.92 15.87 3.05
N VAL A 15 -1.58 15.88 4.22
CA VAL A 15 -1.87 14.64 4.98
C VAL A 15 -2.77 13.71 4.18
N ILE A 16 -3.87 14.23 3.61
CA ILE A 16 -4.83 13.42 2.86
C ILE A 16 -4.15 12.76 1.65
N LEU A 17 -3.33 13.51 0.91
CA LEU A 17 -2.60 12.99 -0.24
C LEU A 17 -1.55 11.95 0.14
N ALA A 18 -0.81 12.15 1.24
CA ALA A 18 0.17 11.18 1.72
C ALA A 18 -0.49 9.86 2.13
N VAL A 19 -1.63 9.93 2.84
CA VAL A 19 -2.38 8.72 3.25
C VAL A 19 -3.03 8.05 2.05
N ALA A 20 -3.65 8.81 1.14
CA ALA A 20 -4.26 8.27 -0.06
C ALA A 20 -3.20 7.58 -0.95
N GLY A 21 -2.04 8.20 -1.13
CA GLY A 21 -0.91 7.60 -1.86
C GLY A 21 -0.40 6.31 -1.22
N SER A 22 -0.37 6.25 0.12
CA SER A 22 -0.01 5.02 0.83
C SER A 22 -1.08 3.91 0.74
N ALA A 23 -2.35 4.26 0.56
CA ALA A 23 -3.46 3.31 0.51
C ALA A 23 -3.72 2.77 -0.91
N VAL A 24 -3.36 3.54 -1.95
CA VAL A 24 -3.50 3.15 -3.35
C VAL A 24 -2.21 2.49 -3.83
N GLY A 25 -2.28 1.20 -4.14
CA GLY A 25 -1.12 0.44 -4.63
C GLY A 25 -1.46 -0.52 -5.76
N LEU A 26 -0.46 -1.28 -6.21
CA LEU A 26 -0.55 -2.24 -7.31
C LEU A 26 -1.69 -3.26 -7.12
N GLY A 27 -1.99 -3.64 -5.88
CA GLY A 27 -3.10 -4.53 -5.56
C GLY A 27 -4.45 -4.03 -6.10
N ASN A 28 -4.69 -2.72 -6.10
CA ASN A 28 -5.93 -2.14 -6.65
C ASN A 28 -6.00 -2.25 -8.18
N PHE A 29 -4.85 -2.29 -8.87
CA PHE A 29 -4.79 -2.38 -10.33
C PHE A 29 -4.80 -3.82 -10.83
N LEU A 30 -4.12 -4.74 -10.15
CA LEU A 30 -3.96 -6.12 -10.63
C LEU A 30 -4.88 -7.10 -9.89
N ARG A 31 -4.84 -7.09 -8.56
CA ARG A 31 -5.53 -8.11 -7.76
C ARG A 31 -7.02 -7.87 -7.68
N PHE A 32 -7.44 -6.62 -7.47
CA PHE A 32 -8.86 -6.30 -7.33
C PHE A 32 -9.68 -6.63 -8.59
N PRO A 33 -9.29 -6.22 -9.81
CA PRO A 33 -10.04 -6.58 -11.02
C PRO A 33 -10.06 -8.08 -11.27
N GLY A 34 -8.94 -8.78 -11.02
CA GLY A 34 -8.86 -10.23 -11.14
C GLY A 34 -9.83 -10.97 -10.19
N GLN A 35 -9.90 -10.52 -8.93
CA GLN A 35 -10.87 -11.09 -7.96
C GLN A 35 -12.31 -10.72 -8.32
N ALA A 36 -12.58 -9.49 -8.74
CA ALA A 36 -13.92 -9.09 -9.16
C ALA A 36 -14.37 -9.93 -10.36
N ALA A 37 -13.54 -10.08 -11.40
CA ALA A 37 -13.84 -10.89 -12.57
C ALA A 37 -14.10 -12.36 -12.22
N ALA A 38 -13.28 -12.96 -11.36
CA ALA A 38 -13.44 -14.36 -10.94
C ALA A 38 -14.66 -14.61 -10.04
N ASN A 39 -15.14 -13.60 -9.30
CA ASN A 39 -16.22 -13.73 -8.31
C ASN A 39 -17.54 -13.07 -8.78
N GLY A 40 -17.89 -13.19 -10.06
CA GLY A 40 -19.18 -12.69 -10.57
C GLY A 40 -19.19 -11.21 -10.99
N GLY A 41 -18.02 -10.65 -11.27
CA GLY A 41 -17.86 -9.31 -11.83
C GLY A 41 -18.48 -8.22 -10.95
N GLY A 42 -19.52 -7.58 -11.46
CA GLY A 42 -20.25 -6.54 -10.73
C GLY A 42 -20.91 -7.01 -9.43
N ALA A 43 -21.32 -8.28 -9.34
CA ALA A 43 -21.95 -8.82 -8.14
C ALA A 43 -20.99 -8.87 -6.94
N PHE A 44 -19.67 -9.01 -7.19
CA PHE A 44 -18.63 -8.97 -6.16
C PHE A 44 -18.59 -7.62 -5.42
N MET A 45 -19.10 -6.54 -6.02
CA MET A 45 -19.12 -5.22 -5.39
C MET A 45 -19.99 -5.19 -4.13
N ILE A 46 -21.05 -5.98 -4.06
CA ILE A 46 -21.97 -6.00 -2.90
C ILE A 46 -21.23 -6.44 -1.63
N PRO A 47 -20.64 -7.66 -1.55
CA PRO A 47 -19.88 -8.07 -0.36
C PRO A 47 -18.63 -7.20 -0.16
N TYR A 48 -18.02 -6.69 -1.22
CA TYR A 48 -16.87 -5.77 -1.12
C TYR A 48 -17.24 -4.48 -0.37
N PHE A 49 -18.34 -3.82 -0.73
CA PHE A 49 -18.78 -2.60 -0.03
C PHE A 49 -19.24 -2.89 1.41
N CYS A 50 -19.91 -4.01 1.65
CA CYS A 50 -20.23 -4.44 3.02
C CYS A 50 -18.96 -4.60 3.86
N ALA A 51 -17.93 -5.28 3.34
CA ALA A 51 -16.66 -5.44 4.04
C ALA A 51 -15.93 -4.10 4.22
N LEU A 52 -15.96 -3.21 3.23
CA LEU A 52 -15.37 -1.88 3.34
C LEU A 52 -16.02 -1.06 4.47
N LEU A 53 -17.35 -1.03 4.53
CA LEU A 53 -18.09 -0.24 5.52
C LEU A 53 -18.00 -0.85 6.92
N LEU A 54 -18.07 -2.17 7.04
CA LEU A 54 -18.13 -2.86 8.33
C LEU A 54 -16.76 -3.21 8.92
N LEU A 55 -15.73 -3.36 8.09
CA LEU A 55 -14.38 -3.73 8.52
C LEU A 55 -13.34 -2.71 8.11
N GLY A 56 -13.28 -2.33 6.82
CA GLY A 56 -12.25 -1.42 6.31
C GLY A 56 -12.22 -0.07 7.03
N ILE A 57 -13.35 0.63 7.04
CA ILE A 57 -13.47 1.95 7.69
C ILE A 57 -13.26 1.84 9.22
N PRO A 58 -13.92 0.93 9.96
CA PRO A 58 -13.72 0.83 11.41
C PRO A 58 -12.29 0.49 11.80
N VAL A 59 -11.64 -0.45 11.11
CA VAL A 59 -10.24 -0.83 11.39
C VAL A 59 -9.31 0.36 11.14
N GLY A 60 -9.46 1.06 10.00
CA GLY A 60 -8.67 2.25 9.71
C GLY A 60 -8.88 3.36 10.73
N TRP A 61 -10.11 3.54 11.22
CA TRP A 61 -10.40 4.50 12.28
C TRP A 61 -9.69 4.15 13.59
N VAL A 62 -9.74 2.88 14.01
CA VAL A 62 -9.05 2.40 15.21
C VAL A 62 -7.54 2.63 15.08
N GLU A 63 -6.94 2.20 13.98
CA GLU A 63 -5.50 2.38 13.73
C GLU A 63 -5.08 3.85 13.81
N TRP A 64 -5.85 4.73 13.15
CA TRP A 64 -5.56 6.16 13.12
C TRP A 64 -5.70 6.82 14.50
N THR A 65 -6.73 6.45 15.27
CA THR A 65 -6.92 6.96 16.64
C THR A 65 -5.81 6.50 17.57
N LEU A 66 -5.37 5.24 17.45
CA LEU A 66 -4.29 4.67 18.24
C LEU A 66 -2.95 5.36 17.94
N ALA A 67 -2.64 5.54 16.65
CA ALA A 67 -1.43 6.24 16.21
C ALA A 67 -1.39 7.69 16.72
N ARG A 68 -2.52 8.41 16.68
CA ARG A 68 -2.62 9.77 17.23
C ARG A 68 -2.45 9.80 18.75
N HIS A 69 -3.04 8.84 19.47
CA HIS A 69 -2.92 8.74 20.91
C HIS A 69 -1.46 8.51 21.33
N ALA A 70 -0.76 7.58 20.68
CA ALA A 70 0.65 7.32 20.92
C ALA A 70 1.55 8.48 20.48
N GLY A 71 1.22 9.16 19.38
CA GLY A 71 1.93 10.35 18.91
C GLY A 71 1.93 11.48 19.94
N ARG A 72 0.84 11.65 20.70
CA ARG A 72 0.78 12.60 21.82
C ARG A 72 1.73 12.25 22.99
N HIS A 73 2.13 10.99 23.09
CA HIS A 73 3.11 10.50 24.07
C HIS A 73 4.55 10.47 23.48
N GLY A 74 4.76 11.01 22.29
CA GLY A 74 6.07 11.06 21.63
C GLY A 74 6.46 9.77 20.89
N PHE A 75 5.52 8.85 20.68
CA PHE A 75 5.77 7.59 19.97
C PHE A 75 5.12 7.59 18.60
N HIS A 76 5.93 7.44 17.55
CA HIS A 76 5.49 7.51 16.15
C HIS A 76 5.73 6.21 15.36
N SER A 77 6.28 5.18 16.02
CA SER A 77 6.60 3.89 15.40
C SER A 77 5.65 2.80 15.87
N ALA A 78 5.41 1.77 15.06
CA ALA A 78 4.51 0.65 15.41
C ALA A 78 4.82 0.00 16.79
N PRO A 79 6.09 -0.22 17.19
CA PRO A 79 6.41 -0.69 18.54
C PRO A 79 5.98 0.29 19.65
N GLY A 80 6.16 1.59 19.41
CA GLY A 80 5.77 2.63 20.36
C GLY A 80 4.26 2.77 20.48
N VAL A 81 3.56 2.73 19.35
CA VAL A 81 2.09 2.79 19.30
C VAL A 81 1.47 1.62 20.07
N LEU A 82 1.94 0.40 19.81
CA LEU A 82 1.45 -0.79 20.50
C LEU A 82 1.89 -0.85 21.97
N GLY A 83 3.08 -0.35 22.29
CA GLY A 83 3.55 -0.24 23.68
C GLY A 83 2.68 0.68 24.53
N VAL A 84 2.26 1.83 23.98
CA VAL A 84 1.34 2.76 24.67
C VAL A 84 -0.07 2.17 24.77
N ALA A 85 -0.56 1.53 23.70
CA ALA A 85 -1.89 0.93 23.66
C ALA A 85 -2.05 -0.26 24.62
N GLY A 86 -1.06 -1.14 24.66
CA GLY A 86 -1.11 -2.40 25.42
C GLY A 86 -0.48 -2.32 26.82
N GLY A 87 0.10 -1.18 27.20
CA GLY A 87 0.57 -0.93 28.57
C GLY A 87 1.73 -1.82 29.03
N GLY A 88 2.63 -2.26 28.14
CA GLY A 88 3.73 -3.14 28.54
C GLY A 88 4.80 -3.41 27.50
N SER A 89 5.95 -3.91 27.97
CA SER A 89 7.11 -4.28 27.14
C SER A 89 6.75 -5.34 26.09
N PHE A 90 5.86 -6.28 26.43
CA PHE A 90 5.42 -7.34 25.51
C PHE A 90 4.82 -6.79 24.20
N PHE A 91 3.88 -5.83 24.29
CA PHE A 91 3.24 -5.24 23.11
C PHE A 91 4.21 -4.42 22.25
N ARG A 92 5.25 -3.85 22.85
CA ARG A 92 6.32 -3.18 22.12
C ARG A 92 7.12 -4.17 21.27
N HIS A 93 7.45 -5.35 21.80
CA HIS A 93 8.14 -6.40 21.04
C HIS A 93 7.25 -6.96 19.93
N LEU A 94 5.95 -7.13 20.19
CA LEU A 94 4.99 -7.54 19.18
C LEU A 94 4.90 -6.53 18.03
N GLY A 95 4.88 -5.24 18.35
CA GLY A 95 4.92 -4.18 17.34
C GLY A 95 6.23 -4.13 16.55
N ALA A 96 7.36 -4.51 17.16
CA ALA A 96 8.64 -4.62 16.45
C ALA A 96 8.64 -5.76 15.43
N ILE A 97 8.05 -6.92 15.78
CA ILE A 97 7.85 -8.02 14.84
C ILE A 97 6.87 -7.59 13.73
N GLY A 98 5.83 -6.82 14.07
CA GLY A 98 4.87 -6.29 13.11
C GLY A 98 5.49 -5.45 11.99
N VAL A 99 6.62 -4.79 12.23
CA VAL A 99 7.36 -4.02 11.21
C VAL A 99 8.03 -4.91 10.16
N LEU A 100 8.30 -6.19 10.48
CA LEU A 100 8.93 -7.11 9.53
C LEU A 100 8.02 -7.44 8.35
N ILE A 101 6.70 -7.45 8.54
CA ILE A 101 5.74 -7.74 7.49
C ILE A 101 5.83 -6.70 6.36
N PRO A 102 5.61 -5.38 6.59
CA PRO A 102 5.73 -4.39 5.54
C PRO A 102 7.16 -4.33 4.98
N LEU A 103 8.19 -4.57 5.78
CA LEU A 103 9.58 -4.63 5.28
C LEU A 103 9.76 -5.72 4.21
N VAL A 104 9.26 -6.93 4.45
CA VAL A 104 9.34 -8.03 3.48
C VAL A 104 8.51 -7.72 2.23
N VAL A 105 7.32 -7.14 2.40
CA VAL A 105 6.48 -6.72 1.26
C VAL A 105 7.20 -5.66 0.42
N SER A 106 7.91 -4.72 1.05
CA SER A 106 8.67 -3.69 0.34
C SER A 106 9.72 -4.27 -0.61
N PHE A 107 10.40 -5.36 -0.25
CA PHE A 107 11.39 -5.97 -1.16
C PHE A 107 10.75 -6.48 -2.46
N TYR A 108 9.57 -7.11 -2.36
CA TYR A 108 8.82 -7.55 -3.54
C TYR A 108 8.30 -6.36 -4.36
N TYR A 109 7.84 -5.30 -3.71
CA TYR A 109 7.34 -4.11 -4.40
C TYR A 109 8.46 -3.37 -5.15
N VAL A 110 9.64 -3.20 -4.54
CA VAL A 110 10.80 -2.57 -5.19
C VAL A 110 11.18 -3.32 -6.47
N PHE A 111 11.10 -4.65 -6.47
CA PHE A 111 11.38 -5.45 -7.66
C PHE A 111 10.39 -5.19 -8.80
N ILE A 112 9.09 -5.08 -8.49
CA ILE A 112 8.07 -4.73 -9.49
C ILE A 112 8.26 -3.30 -9.99
N GLU A 113 8.56 -2.36 -9.10
CA GLU A 113 8.85 -0.97 -9.47
C GLU A 113 10.05 -0.87 -10.42
N ALA A 114 11.09 -1.69 -10.20
CA ALA A 114 12.24 -1.78 -11.10
C ALA A 114 11.83 -2.25 -12.51
N TRP A 115 10.92 -3.23 -12.63
CA TRP A 115 10.37 -3.63 -13.93
C TRP A 115 9.56 -2.50 -14.58
N CYS A 116 8.67 -1.85 -13.85
CA CYS A 116 7.90 -0.71 -14.37
C CYS A 116 8.81 0.41 -14.87
N LEU A 117 9.89 0.70 -14.14
CA LEU A 117 10.89 1.67 -14.53
C LEU A 117 11.65 1.21 -15.79
N GLY A 118 12.04 -0.06 -15.87
CA GLY A 118 12.67 -0.65 -17.06
C GLY A 118 11.78 -0.52 -18.30
N TYR A 119 10.50 -0.90 -18.20
CA TYR A 119 9.53 -0.71 -19.28
C TYR A 119 9.38 0.77 -19.66
N THR A 120 9.34 1.67 -18.68
CA THR A 120 9.30 3.11 -18.95
C THR A 120 10.49 3.55 -19.80
N PHE A 121 11.71 3.11 -19.48
CA PHE A 121 12.88 3.40 -20.30
C PHE A 121 12.78 2.81 -21.71
N TYR A 122 12.36 1.55 -21.85
CA TYR A 122 12.17 0.94 -23.17
C TYR A 122 11.20 1.74 -24.03
N TYR A 123 10.06 2.17 -23.46
CA TYR A 123 9.10 3.01 -24.17
C TYR A 123 9.64 4.39 -24.55
N LEU A 124 10.55 4.96 -23.76
CA LEU A 124 11.21 6.23 -24.09
C LEU A 124 12.30 6.09 -25.16
N THR A 125 12.99 4.94 -25.27
CA THR A 125 14.18 4.77 -26.13
C THR A 125 13.93 4.04 -27.44
N GLY A 126 12.70 3.58 -27.73
CA GLY A 126 12.41 2.86 -28.98
C GLY A 126 11.26 1.86 -28.91
N GLY A 127 10.57 1.76 -27.78
CA GLY A 127 9.49 0.79 -27.55
C GLY A 127 10.02 -0.57 -27.12
N VAL A 128 9.10 -1.49 -26.83
CA VAL A 128 9.39 -2.86 -26.37
C VAL A 128 9.59 -3.84 -27.54
N GLY A 129 9.75 -3.35 -28.78
CA GLY A 129 9.92 -4.19 -29.96
C GLY A 129 8.68 -5.02 -30.34
N ILE A 130 7.52 -4.72 -29.75
CA ILE A 130 6.23 -5.34 -30.10
C ILE A 130 5.54 -4.45 -31.13
N ASP A 131 5.29 -4.99 -32.32
CA ASP A 131 4.51 -4.32 -33.35
C ASP A 131 3.03 -4.31 -32.95
N ALA A 132 2.50 -3.12 -32.65
CA ALA A 132 1.11 -2.93 -32.26
C ALA A 132 0.10 -3.29 -33.38
N ALA A 133 0.54 -3.33 -34.64
CA ALA A 133 -0.29 -3.70 -35.78
C ALA A 133 -0.32 -5.22 -36.05
N ALA A 134 0.58 -5.98 -35.42
CA ALA A 134 0.62 -7.43 -35.57
C ALA A 134 -0.60 -8.10 -34.90
N PRO A 135 -1.02 -9.30 -35.34
CA PRO A 135 -2.04 -10.08 -34.66
C PRO A 135 -1.72 -10.28 -33.16
N ILE A 136 -2.74 -10.23 -32.29
CA ILE A 136 -2.58 -10.37 -30.82
C ILE A 136 -1.83 -11.67 -30.45
N ALA A 137 -2.03 -12.75 -31.22
CA ALA A 137 -1.32 -14.01 -31.01
C ALA A 137 0.21 -13.84 -31.16
N ASP A 138 0.66 -13.07 -32.14
CA ASP A 138 2.08 -12.81 -32.41
C ASP A 138 2.67 -11.83 -31.39
N GLN A 139 1.88 -10.83 -30.97
CA GLN A 139 2.26 -9.92 -29.87
C GLN A 139 2.45 -10.69 -28.56
N ASN A 140 1.55 -11.63 -28.26
CA ASN A 140 1.66 -12.48 -27.06
C ASN A 140 2.88 -13.40 -27.12
N ALA A 141 3.14 -14.01 -28.27
CA ALA A 141 4.32 -14.85 -28.48
C ALA A 141 5.63 -14.06 -28.31
N ALA A 142 5.69 -12.84 -28.87
CA ALA A 142 6.83 -11.94 -28.68
C ALA A 142 6.97 -11.49 -27.22
N SER A 143 5.87 -11.18 -26.53
CA SER A 143 5.90 -10.78 -25.13
C SER A 143 6.36 -11.88 -24.17
N GLY A 144 6.17 -13.15 -24.53
CA GLY A 144 6.58 -14.30 -23.72
C GLY A 144 8.08 -14.59 -23.75
N ALA A 145 8.84 -13.89 -24.60
CA ALA A 145 10.29 -14.00 -24.69
C ALA A 145 11.04 -13.09 -23.68
N PHE A 146 10.32 -12.23 -22.95
CA PHE A 146 10.85 -11.31 -21.95
C PHE A 146 10.65 -11.80 -20.51
#